data_AF-A0A2Z7CXG4-F1
#
_entry.id   AF-A0A2Z7CXG4-F1
#
_cell.length_a   1.000
_cell.length_b   1.000
_cell.length_c   1.000
_cell.angle_alpha   90.00
_cell.angle_beta   90.00
_cell.angle_gamma   90.00
#
_symmetry.space_group_name_H-M   'P 1'
#
loop_
_entity.id
_entity.type
_entity.pdbx_description
1 polymer ?
#
loop_
_entity_poly.entity_id
_entity_poly.type
_entity_poly.pdbx_seq_one_letter_code
_entity_poly.pdbx_strand_id
1 'polypeptide(L)'
;MPGQKIETGHQDVVHDVAMDYYGKRIATASSDNTIKIIGVTNSGSQHLATLTGHQGPVWQVAWAHPKFGSLLASCSYDGKAPRELGVCLACGSSDGNISVYMAGPDGGWEKSRIDQAHPVGVTSVSWAPATAPGALVGTGLLDPVQKLASGGCDNTVKVWKFENGTWRLDCFPALSMHNDWVRDVSWAPNLGLPKSTIASASQDGKVIIWTSLKEGDQWNGKVLKDFKTPVWRVSWSLTGNILAVADGENNVTLWKEALDGEWQQVTTVD
;
A
#
# COMPACT_ATOMS: atom_id res chain seq x y z
N MET A 1 -24.01 9.58 -5.24
CA MET A 1 -23.68 10.93 -5.74
C MET A 1 -23.18 10.76 -7.17
N PRO A 2 -23.53 11.64 -8.12
CA PRO A 2 -22.93 11.58 -9.46
C PRO A 2 -21.40 11.72 -9.33
N GLY A 3 -20.66 10.91 -10.07
CA GLY A 3 -19.20 10.97 -10.07
C GLY A 3 -18.72 12.31 -10.63
N GLN A 4 -17.78 12.95 -9.93
CA GLN A 4 -17.15 14.17 -10.43
C GLN A 4 -15.91 13.77 -11.24
N LYS A 5 -15.94 14.01 -12.55
CA LYS A 5 -14.77 13.83 -13.41
C LYS A 5 -13.76 14.95 -13.15
N ILE A 6 -12.51 14.59 -12.88
CA ILE A 6 -11.41 15.52 -12.67
C ILE A 6 -10.38 15.29 -13.77
N GLU A 7 -10.07 16.32 -14.54
CA GLU A 7 -8.97 16.27 -15.49
C GLU A 7 -7.66 16.59 -14.77
N THR A 8 -6.73 15.65 -14.82
CA THR A 8 -5.46 15.77 -14.09
C THR A 8 -4.50 16.76 -14.77
N GLY A 9 -4.63 16.94 -16.08
CA GLY A 9 -3.77 17.82 -16.89
C GLY A 9 -2.34 17.29 -17.06
N HIS A 10 -2.12 15.98 -16.88
CA HIS A 10 -0.86 15.31 -17.20
C HIS A 10 -0.68 15.14 -18.71
N GLN A 11 0.57 15.13 -19.18
CA GLN A 11 0.91 14.98 -20.60
C GLN A 11 1.21 13.53 -21.00
N ASP A 12 1.24 12.63 -20.01
CA ASP A 12 1.55 11.22 -20.18
C ASP A 12 0.74 10.37 -19.18
N VAL A 13 0.93 9.05 -19.20
CA VAL A 13 0.22 8.08 -18.37
C VAL A 13 0.33 8.43 -16.89
N VAL A 14 -0.80 8.34 -16.19
CA VAL A 14 -0.89 8.49 -14.73
C VAL A 14 -0.77 7.11 -14.10
N HIS A 15 0.19 6.93 -13.21
CA HIS A 15 0.47 5.64 -12.56
C HIS A 15 -0.24 5.46 -11.24
N ASP A 16 -0.45 6.55 -10.50
CA ASP A 16 -1.04 6.51 -9.18
C ASP A 16 -1.79 7.80 -8.81
N VAL A 17 -2.76 7.64 -7.92
CA VAL A 17 -3.59 8.71 -7.39
C VAL A 17 -3.86 8.48 -5.92
N ALA A 18 -3.53 9.48 -5.10
CA ALA A 18 -3.74 9.41 -3.65
C ALA A 18 -4.52 10.63 -3.15
N MET A 19 -5.61 10.38 -2.43
CA MET A 19 -6.38 11.42 -1.76
C MET A 19 -5.81 11.70 -0.36
N ASP A 20 -5.86 12.96 0.07
CA ASP A 20 -5.42 13.33 1.42
C ASP A 20 -6.40 12.82 2.48
N TYR A 21 -5.95 12.82 3.74
CA TYR A 21 -6.73 12.31 4.88
C TYR A 21 -8.12 12.97 5.02
N TYR A 22 -8.25 14.24 4.60
CA TYR A 22 -9.48 15.00 4.73
C TYR A 22 -10.38 14.97 3.49
N GLY A 23 -9.98 14.30 2.41
CA GLY A 23 -10.73 14.26 1.15
C GLY A 23 -10.78 15.60 0.39
N LYS A 24 -9.85 16.52 0.69
CA LYS A 24 -9.80 17.87 0.12
C LYS A 24 -8.72 18.03 -0.94
N ARG A 25 -7.75 17.11 -1.01
CA ARG A 25 -6.67 17.17 -2.00
C ARG A 25 -6.42 15.80 -2.61
N ILE A 26 -6.06 15.80 -3.87
CA ILE A 26 -5.61 14.62 -4.62
C ILE A 26 -4.19 14.90 -5.11
N ALA A 27 -3.29 13.94 -4.92
CA ALA A 27 -2.00 13.89 -5.57
C ALA A 27 -2.08 12.88 -6.72
N THR A 28 -1.51 13.24 -7.86
CA THR A 28 -1.43 12.39 -9.06
C THR A 28 0.01 12.28 -9.52
N ALA A 29 0.46 11.07 -9.84
CA ALA A 29 1.83 10.76 -10.27
C ALA A 29 1.84 10.26 -11.72
N SER A 30 2.76 10.75 -12.54
CA SER A 30 2.79 10.47 -13.98
C SER A 30 4.18 10.16 -14.53
N SER A 31 4.19 9.52 -15.70
CA SER A 31 5.37 9.38 -16.58
C SER A 31 5.94 10.72 -17.06
N ASP A 32 5.20 11.82 -16.96
CA ASP A 32 5.70 13.16 -17.33
C ASP A 32 6.71 13.74 -16.31
N ASN A 33 7.16 12.93 -15.36
CA ASN A 33 8.09 13.25 -14.27
C ASN A 33 7.55 14.26 -13.26
N THR A 34 6.24 14.55 -13.29
CA THR A 34 5.61 15.51 -12.39
C THR A 34 4.61 14.85 -11.45
N ILE A 35 4.38 15.52 -10.31
CA ILE A 35 3.29 15.19 -9.40
C ILE A 35 2.38 16.41 -9.35
N LYS A 36 1.09 16.23 -9.64
CA LYS A 36 0.11 17.32 -9.56
C LYS A 36 -0.76 17.18 -8.34
N ILE A 37 -0.97 18.29 -7.64
CA ILE A 37 -1.86 18.41 -6.49
C ILE A 37 -3.10 19.18 -6.91
N ILE A 38 -4.25 18.55 -6.71
CA ILE A 38 -5.56 19.07 -7.10
C ILE A 38 -6.41 19.20 -5.84
N GLY A 39 -6.94 20.39 -5.60
CA GLY A 39 -7.92 20.65 -4.55
C GLY A 39 -9.29 20.19 -5.01
N VAL A 40 -9.97 19.43 -4.16
CA VAL A 40 -11.30 18.90 -4.42
C VAL A 40 -12.28 19.56 -3.46
N THR A 41 -13.35 20.12 -4.02
CA THR A 41 -14.48 20.66 -3.26
C THR A 41 -15.77 20.11 -3.85
N ASN A 42 -16.86 20.22 -3.08
CA ASN A 42 -18.18 19.78 -3.55
C ASN A 42 -18.64 20.48 -4.85
N SER A 43 -18.04 21.62 -5.20
CA SER A 43 -18.42 22.46 -6.35
C SER A 43 -17.43 22.39 -7.51
N GLY A 44 -16.29 21.72 -7.38
CA GLY A 44 -15.28 21.73 -8.43
C GLY A 44 -13.96 21.06 -8.04
N SER A 45 -13.04 21.05 -9.00
CA SER A 45 -11.64 20.71 -8.76
C SER A 45 -10.77 21.88 -9.22
N GLN A 46 -9.67 22.13 -8.52
CA GLN A 46 -8.74 23.19 -8.86
C GLN A 46 -7.31 22.67 -8.76
N HIS A 47 -6.50 22.91 -9.78
CA HIS A 47 -5.07 22.62 -9.72
C HIS A 47 -4.39 23.56 -8.70
N LEU A 48 -3.76 22.98 -7.68
CA LEU A 48 -3.09 23.73 -6.60
C LEU A 48 -1.59 23.87 -6.84
N ALA A 49 -0.92 22.78 -7.25
CA ALA A 49 0.53 22.78 -7.42
C ALA A 49 1.01 21.68 -8.38
N THR A 50 2.11 21.94 -9.08
CA THR A 50 2.90 20.94 -9.80
C THR A 50 4.24 20.80 -9.10
N LEU A 51 4.54 19.61 -8.57
CA LEU A 51 5.83 19.28 -7.99
C LEU A 51 6.72 18.71 -9.09
N THR A 52 7.93 19.24 -9.20
CA THR A 52 8.94 18.82 -10.17
C THR A 52 10.24 18.53 -9.42
N GLY A 53 10.98 17.51 -9.86
CA GLY A 53 12.23 17.10 -9.19
C GLY A 53 12.73 15.73 -9.60
N HIS A 54 11.83 14.84 -10.00
CA HIS A 54 12.20 13.54 -10.55
C HIS A 54 12.73 13.68 -11.98
N GLN A 55 13.70 12.84 -12.33
CA GLN A 55 14.28 12.74 -13.68
C GLN A 55 13.71 11.55 -14.47
N GLY A 56 12.75 10.83 -13.89
CA GLY A 56 12.06 9.73 -14.53
C GLY A 56 10.64 9.53 -14.01
N PRO A 57 9.89 8.56 -14.57
CA PRO A 57 8.49 8.32 -14.25
C PRO A 57 8.24 8.17 -12.75
N VAL A 58 7.21 8.85 -12.23
CA VAL A 58 6.79 8.73 -10.84
C VAL A 58 5.74 7.64 -10.74
N TRP A 59 6.02 6.61 -9.93
CA TRP A 59 5.19 5.41 -9.88
C TRP A 59 4.13 5.43 -8.79
N GLN A 60 4.40 6.10 -7.67
CA GLN A 60 3.51 6.09 -6.51
C GLN A 60 3.63 7.38 -5.70
N VAL A 61 2.53 7.78 -5.08
CA VAL A 61 2.44 8.91 -4.16
C VAL A 61 1.68 8.52 -2.89
N ALA A 62 2.08 9.04 -1.73
CA ALA A 62 1.40 8.74 -0.47
C ALA A 62 1.36 9.94 0.47
N TRP A 63 0.19 10.28 0.99
CA TRP A 63 0.05 11.36 1.97
C TRP A 63 0.42 10.87 3.38
N ALA A 64 1.16 11.70 4.12
CA ALA A 64 1.38 11.46 5.54
C ALA A 64 0.16 11.85 6.38
N HIS A 65 0.08 11.28 7.59
CA HIS A 65 -0.97 11.66 8.53
C HIS A 65 -0.83 13.15 8.94
N PRO A 66 -1.93 13.93 8.98
CA PRO A 66 -1.89 15.38 9.18
C PRO A 66 -1.26 15.84 10.49
N LYS A 67 -1.18 14.97 11.51
CA LYS A 67 -0.44 15.21 12.77
C LYS A 67 1.02 15.61 12.53
N PHE A 68 1.63 15.14 11.43
CA PHE A 68 3.02 15.41 11.07
C PHE A 68 3.16 16.56 10.07
N GLY A 69 2.08 17.31 9.81
CA GLY A 69 2.03 18.36 8.81
C GLY A 69 1.58 17.87 7.44
N SER A 70 1.64 18.76 6.44
CA SER A 70 1.29 18.46 5.06
C SER A 70 2.48 17.85 4.33
N LEU A 71 2.69 16.54 4.47
CA LEU A 71 3.76 15.81 3.81
C LEU A 71 3.18 14.81 2.79
N LEU A 72 3.88 14.64 1.67
CA LEU A 72 3.57 13.71 0.60
C LEU A 72 4.85 12.96 0.23
N ALA A 73 4.86 11.64 0.19
CA ALA A 73 5.97 10.86 -0.33
C ALA A 73 5.76 10.55 -1.82
N SER A 74 6.85 10.44 -2.57
CA SER A 74 6.83 9.95 -3.95
C SER A 74 8.02 9.05 -4.23
N CYS A 75 7.81 8.05 -5.08
CA CYS A 75 8.88 7.20 -5.61
C CYS A 75 8.90 7.23 -7.13
N SER A 76 10.11 7.31 -7.69
CA SER A 76 10.35 7.37 -9.14
C SER A 76 11.32 6.30 -9.58
N TYR A 77 11.29 6.00 -10.87
CA TYR A 77 12.27 5.14 -11.55
C TYR A 77 13.72 5.61 -11.34
N ASP A 78 13.93 6.91 -11.08
CA ASP A 78 15.27 7.48 -10.84
C ASP A 78 15.90 7.09 -9.49
N GLY A 79 15.20 6.30 -8.67
CA GLY A 79 15.66 5.83 -7.37
C GLY A 79 15.72 6.93 -6.30
N LYS A 80 15.17 8.12 -6.58
CA LYS A 80 15.10 9.23 -5.63
C LYS A 80 13.70 9.29 -5.02
N ALA A 81 13.66 9.55 -3.72
CA ALA A 81 12.49 10.06 -3.01
C ALA A 81 12.83 11.48 -2.51
N PRO A 82 11.92 12.46 -2.61
CA PRO A 82 12.23 13.83 -2.18
C PRO A 82 12.56 13.88 -0.68
N ARG A 83 13.69 14.53 -0.35
CA ARG A 83 14.25 14.59 1.02
C ARG A 83 13.38 15.34 2.05
N GLU A 84 12.43 16.14 1.58
CA GLU A 84 11.71 17.14 2.40
C GLU A 84 10.46 16.56 3.07
N LEU A 85 10.26 15.24 2.96
CA LEU A 85 8.96 14.60 3.14
C LEU A 85 9.09 13.33 3.97
N GLY A 86 8.94 13.40 5.31
CA GLY A 86 8.40 12.25 6.04
C GLY A 86 8.76 12.07 7.51
N VAL A 87 8.14 11.02 8.08
CA VAL A 87 8.39 10.49 9.43
C VAL A 87 8.70 8.98 9.44
N CYS A 88 8.19 8.18 8.49
CA CYS A 88 8.69 6.84 8.14
C CYS A 88 8.34 6.52 6.66
N LEU A 89 9.26 6.02 5.86
CA LEU A 89 9.08 5.64 4.44
C LEU A 89 9.66 4.25 4.20
N ALA A 90 8.94 3.37 3.53
CA ALA A 90 9.50 2.12 2.99
C ALA A 90 9.49 2.19 1.48
N CYS A 91 10.60 1.84 0.84
CA CYS A 91 10.68 1.68 -0.61
C CYS A 91 11.21 0.29 -0.97
N GLY A 92 10.47 -0.40 -1.82
CA GLY A 92 10.94 -1.59 -2.51
C GLY A 92 11.78 -1.21 -3.71
N SER A 93 12.86 -1.96 -3.96
CA SER A 93 13.75 -1.76 -5.10
C SER A 93 13.79 -3.01 -5.98
N SER A 94 14.10 -2.79 -7.26
CA SER A 94 14.33 -3.87 -8.24
C SER A 94 15.56 -4.71 -7.92
N ASP A 95 16.47 -4.19 -7.10
CA ASP A 95 17.63 -4.94 -6.56
C ASP A 95 17.25 -5.97 -5.47
N GLY A 96 15.96 -6.08 -5.16
CA GLY A 96 15.41 -7.04 -4.23
C GLY A 96 15.44 -6.63 -2.77
N ASN A 97 15.80 -5.39 -2.47
CA ASN A 97 15.90 -4.87 -1.11
C ASN A 97 14.75 -3.92 -0.79
N ILE A 98 14.46 -3.80 0.51
CA ILE A 98 13.53 -2.81 1.03
C ILE A 98 14.34 -1.83 1.89
N SER A 99 14.33 -0.55 1.55
CA SER A 99 14.92 0.48 2.41
C SER A 99 13.81 1.17 3.20
N VAL A 100 14.02 1.27 4.51
CA VAL A 100 13.13 1.96 5.43
C VAL A 100 13.85 3.20 5.97
N TYR A 101 13.28 4.37 5.74
CA TYR A 101 13.78 5.65 6.22
C TYR A 101 12.87 6.14 7.32
N MET A 102 13.39 6.34 8.53
CA MET A 102 12.63 6.85 9.68
C MET A 102 13.17 8.22 10.05
N ALA A 103 12.30 9.22 10.21
CA ALA A 103 12.73 10.52 10.71
C ALA A 103 12.93 10.42 12.23
N GLY A 104 14.13 10.72 12.68
CA GLY A 104 14.45 10.87 14.08
C GLY A 104 13.87 12.16 14.67
N PRO A 105 13.76 12.24 16.00
CA PRO A 105 13.22 13.41 16.70
C PRO A 105 14.01 14.71 16.45
N ASP A 106 15.27 14.59 16.03
CA ASP A 106 16.16 15.72 15.76
C ASP A 106 16.10 16.20 14.28
N GLY A 107 15.18 15.66 13.48
CA GLY A 107 15.06 15.95 12.05
C GLY A 107 16.10 15.22 11.16
N GLY A 108 16.97 14.41 11.76
CA GLY A 108 17.83 13.46 11.05
C GLY A 108 17.04 12.25 10.54
N TRP A 109 17.57 11.54 9.55
CA TRP A 109 16.95 10.31 9.03
C TRP A 109 17.78 9.09 9.42
N GLU A 110 17.15 8.12 10.07
CA GLU A 110 17.68 6.79 10.28
C GLU A 110 17.31 5.90 9.09
N LYS A 111 18.31 5.21 8.53
CA LYS A 111 18.09 4.27 7.42
C LYS A 111 18.26 2.86 7.93
N SER A 112 17.22 2.05 7.79
CA SER A 112 17.26 0.60 7.95
C SER A 112 17.03 -0.07 6.59
N ARG A 113 17.54 -1.28 6.40
CA ARG A 113 17.40 -2.03 5.15
C ARG A 113 17.07 -3.49 5.45
N ILE A 114 16.19 -4.04 4.63
CA ILE A 114 15.92 -5.48 4.54
C ILE A 114 16.64 -5.99 3.30
N ASP A 115 17.76 -6.66 3.53
CA ASP A 115 18.57 -7.24 2.46
C ASP A 115 17.94 -8.52 1.91
N GLN A 116 17.96 -8.66 0.58
CA GLN A 116 17.42 -9.84 -0.12
C GLN A 116 15.97 -10.16 0.27
N ALA A 117 15.16 -9.12 0.47
CA ALA A 117 13.74 -9.25 0.78
C ALA A 117 13.03 -10.08 -0.30
N HIS A 118 13.27 -9.77 -1.57
CA HIS A 118 12.82 -10.56 -2.72
C HIS A 118 13.94 -10.61 -3.77
N PRO A 119 14.66 -11.73 -3.98
CA PRO A 119 15.88 -11.77 -4.80
C PRO A 119 15.74 -11.25 -6.25
N VAL A 120 14.52 -11.30 -6.79
CA VAL A 120 14.20 -10.89 -8.18
C VAL A 120 13.73 -9.43 -8.26
N GLY A 121 13.35 -8.82 -7.13
CA GLY A 121 12.83 -7.46 -7.07
C GLY A 121 11.58 -7.35 -6.19
N VAL A 122 11.45 -6.22 -5.51
CA VAL A 122 10.28 -5.86 -4.69
C VAL A 122 9.37 -4.98 -5.54
N THR A 123 8.09 -5.35 -5.64
CA THR A 123 7.12 -4.66 -6.50
C THR A 123 6.17 -3.77 -5.73
N SER A 124 5.85 -4.12 -4.49
CA SER A 124 4.95 -3.37 -3.62
C SER A 124 5.28 -3.60 -2.16
N VAL A 125 4.98 -2.60 -1.33
CA VAL A 125 5.14 -2.64 0.12
C VAL A 125 3.91 -1.99 0.77
N SER A 126 3.46 -2.55 1.90
CA SER A 126 2.33 -2.03 2.64
C SER A 126 2.55 -2.12 4.14
N TRP A 127 2.36 -0.99 4.83
CA TRP A 127 2.54 -0.91 6.27
C TRP A 127 1.37 -1.53 7.02
N ALA A 128 1.68 -2.30 8.05
CA ALA A 128 0.68 -2.71 9.02
C ALA A 128 0.19 -1.50 9.85
N PRO A 129 -1.02 -1.55 10.41
CA PRO A 129 -1.47 -0.58 11.38
C PRO A 129 -0.49 -0.47 12.55
N ALA A 130 -0.24 0.76 13.02
CA ALA A 130 0.67 1.02 14.14
C ALA A 130 0.18 0.41 15.46
N THR A 131 -1.11 0.12 15.58
CA THR A 131 -1.72 -0.55 16.72
C THR A 131 -1.70 -2.07 16.55
N ALA A 132 -1.29 -2.79 17.59
CA ALA A 132 -1.39 -4.25 17.61
C ALA A 132 -2.85 -4.71 17.37
N PRO A 133 -3.07 -5.85 16.69
CA PRO A 133 -4.41 -6.45 16.57
C PRO A 133 -5.03 -6.64 17.96
N GLY A 134 -6.30 -6.26 18.13
CA GLY A 134 -7.00 -6.36 19.42
C GLY A 134 -6.64 -5.29 20.47
N ALA A 135 -5.84 -4.28 20.11
CA ALA A 135 -5.44 -3.17 20.99
C ALA A 135 -6.59 -2.45 21.71
N LEU A 136 -7.79 -2.39 21.12
CA LEU A 136 -8.98 -1.76 21.72
C LEU A 136 -9.63 -2.61 22.83
N VAL A 137 -9.23 -3.88 22.99
CA VAL A 137 -9.83 -4.84 23.94
C VAL A 137 -8.87 -5.16 25.10
N GLY A 138 -7.58 -4.86 24.97
CA GLY A 138 -6.56 -5.12 25.98
C GLY A 138 -6.30 -3.94 26.93
N THR A 139 -5.96 -4.22 28.19
CA THR A 139 -5.60 -3.24 29.24
C THR A 139 -4.10 -2.90 29.29
N GLY A 140 -3.32 -3.32 28.29
CA GLY A 140 -1.86 -3.16 28.26
C GLY A 140 -1.38 -1.90 27.54
N LEU A 141 -0.14 -1.48 27.82
CA LEU A 141 0.58 -0.47 27.03
C LEU A 141 0.60 -0.90 25.56
N LEU A 142 0.17 -0.01 24.67
CA LEU A 142 0.17 -0.21 23.22
C LEU A 142 1.59 0.02 22.70
N ASP A 143 2.46 -0.98 22.81
CA ASP A 143 3.73 -0.91 22.10
C ASP A 143 3.44 -0.93 20.59
N PRO A 144 3.89 0.09 19.84
CA PRO A 144 3.63 0.16 18.42
C PRO A 144 4.35 -0.99 17.72
N VAL A 145 3.58 -1.81 17.00
CA VAL A 145 4.13 -2.93 16.24
C VAL A 145 4.50 -2.42 14.86
N GLN A 146 5.81 -2.40 14.57
CA GLN A 146 6.30 -2.04 13.24
C GLN A 146 6.35 -3.29 12.36
N LYS A 147 5.34 -3.44 11.52
CA LYS A 147 5.23 -4.51 10.53
C LYS A 147 5.03 -3.96 9.12
N LEU A 148 5.55 -4.70 8.15
CA LEU A 148 5.48 -4.38 6.73
C LEU A 148 5.17 -5.65 5.94
N ALA A 149 4.25 -5.60 4.99
CA ALA A 149 4.09 -6.63 3.97
C ALA A 149 4.80 -6.18 2.68
N SER A 150 5.39 -7.13 1.97
CA SER A 150 6.01 -6.91 0.67
C SER A 150 5.59 -7.98 -0.33
N GLY A 151 5.39 -7.55 -1.57
CA GLY A 151 5.24 -8.43 -2.73
C GLY A 151 6.48 -8.34 -3.60
N GLY A 152 6.80 -9.44 -4.28
CA GLY A 152 7.97 -9.48 -5.16
C GLY A 152 7.76 -10.25 -6.46
N CYS A 153 8.76 -10.11 -7.32
CA CYS A 153 8.90 -10.86 -8.57
C CYS A 153 9.33 -12.32 -8.33
N ASP A 154 9.51 -12.74 -7.07
CA ASP A 154 9.72 -14.14 -6.68
C ASP A 154 8.39 -14.89 -6.42
N ASN A 155 7.26 -14.30 -6.81
CA ASN A 155 5.90 -14.83 -6.68
C ASN A 155 5.44 -15.01 -5.22
N THR A 156 6.14 -14.42 -4.27
CA THR A 156 5.80 -14.53 -2.84
C THR A 156 5.36 -13.21 -2.25
N VAL A 157 4.57 -13.32 -1.18
CA VAL A 157 4.32 -12.23 -0.24
C VAL A 157 5.10 -12.53 1.04
N LYS A 158 5.76 -11.52 1.58
CA LYS A 158 6.51 -11.63 2.84
C LYS A 158 6.03 -10.58 3.82
N VAL A 159 6.02 -10.95 5.09
CA VAL A 159 5.67 -10.09 6.21
C VAL A 159 6.91 -9.94 7.08
N TRP A 160 7.28 -8.70 7.33
CA TRP A 160 8.45 -8.30 8.08
C TRP A 160 8.02 -7.65 9.37
N LYS A 161 8.73 -7.94 10.45
CA LYS A 161 8.56 -7.30 11.76
C LYS A 161 9.88 -6.67 12.18
N PHE A 162 9.83 -5.44 12.66
CA PHE A 162 10.99 -4.76 13.22
C PHE A 162 11.08 -5.08 14.72
N GLU A 163 12.11 -5.83 15.11
CA GLU A 163 12.39 -6.19 16.49
C GLU A 163 13.87 -5.95 16.80
N ASN A 164 14.14 -5.36 17.96
CA ASN A 164 15.50 -5.13 18.48
C ASN A 164 16.44 -4.43 17.48
N GLY A 165 15.92 -3.44 16.74
CA GLY A 165 16.71 -2.67 15.76
C GLY A 165 16.89 -3.36 14.40
N THR A 166 16.29 -4.54 14.20
CA THR A 166 16.46 -5.32 12.97
C THR A 166 15.13 -5.79 12.40
N TRP A 167 15.00 -5.76 11.07
CA TRP A 167 13.87 -6.37 10.37
C TRP A 167 14.05 -7.87 10.25
N ARG A 168 13.02 -8.63 10.64
CA ARG A 168 12.99 -10.08 10.57
C ARG A 168 11.75 -10.55 9.83
N LEU A 169 11.87 -11.69 9.17
CA LEU A 169 10.73 -12.33 8.52
C LEU A 169 9.79 -12.88 9.60
N ASP A 170 8.56 -12.37 9.64
CA ASP A 170 7.50 -12.74 10.59
C ASP A 170 6.66 -13.89 10.04
N CYS A 171 6.49 -13.98 8.71
CA CYS A 171 5.82 -15.11 8.08
C CYS A 171 6.84 -16.20 7.67
N PHE A 172 6.91 -17.28 8.44
CA PHE A 172 7.67 -18.46 8.06
C PHE A 172 6.72 -19.68 7.93
N PRO A 173 6.63 -20.32 6.76
CA PRO A 173 7.29 -19.99 5.49
C PRO A 173 6.72 -18.73 4.80
N ALA A 174 7.41 -18.25 3.76
CA ALA A 174 6.91 -17.16 2.92
C ALA A 174 5.58 -17.54 2.23
N LEU A 175 4.72 -16.54 2.07
CA LEU A 175 3.35 -16.72 1.56
C LEU A 175 3.41 -16.96 0.05
N SER A 176 3.24 -18.22 -0.36
CA SER A 176 3.58 -18.71 -1.70
C SER A 176 2.39 -19.44 -2.35
N MET A 177 1.33 -18.69 -2.65
CA MET A 177 0.17 -19.19 -3.39
C MET A 177 0.03 -18.58 -4.80
N HIS A 178 0.85 -17.57 -5.13
CA HIS A 178 0.88 -16.97 -6.46
C HIS A 178 1.84 -17.73 -7.38
N ASN A 179 1.49 -17.75 -8.67
CA ASN A 179 2.26 -18.43 -9.71
C ASN A 179 3.06 -17.49 -10.61
N ASP A 180 2.88 -16.18 -10.45
CA ASP A 180 3.56 -15.12 -11.20
C ASP A 180 3.76 -13.90 -10.29
N TRP A 181 4.42 -12.86 -10.81
CA TRP A 181 4.81 -11.68 -10.05
C TRP A 181 3.66 -11.09 -9.27
N VAL A 182 3.87 -10.93 -7.95
CA VAL A 182 2.94 -10.16 -7.12
C VAL A 182 3.06 -8.72 -7.56
N ARG A 183 1.97 -8.11 -8.02
CA ARG A 183 1.95 -6.74 -8.53
C ARG A 183 1.63 -5.72 -7.47
N ASP A 184 0.84 -6.11 -6.48
CA ASP A 184 0.49 -5.24 -5.37
C ASP A 184 0.15 -6.02 -4.10
N VAL A 185 0.40 -5.39 -2.95
CA VAL A 185 0.09 -5.93 -1.63
C VAL A 185 -0.48 -4.80 -0.79
N SER A 186 -1.57 -5.06 -0.10
CA SER A 186 -2.24 -4.07 0.74
C SER A 186 -2.63 -4.68 2.09
N TRP A 187 -2.15 -4.09 3.17
CA TRP A 187 -2.50 -4.48 4.53
C TRP A 187 -3.80 -3.80 4.95
N ALA A 188 -4.78 -4.58 5.42
CA ALA A 188 -6.05 -4.04 5.86
C ALA A 188 -5.88 -3.25 7.16
N PRO A 189 -6.34 -1.99 7.23
CA PRO A 189 -6.40 -1.28 8.49
C PRO A 189 -7.34 -2.02 9.43
N ASN A 190 -6.88 -2.28 10.64
CA ASN A 190 -7.66 -3.00 11.62
C ASN A 190 -7.89 -2.14 12.85
N LEU A 191 -9.12 -1.64 12.99
CA LEU A 191 -9.58 -0.90 14.16
C LEU A 191 -10.08 -1.86 15.24
N GLY A 192 -9.16 -2.66 15.80
CA GLY A 192 -9.39 -3.39 17.05
C GLY A 192 -9.93 -4.82 16.94
N LEU A 193 -10.07 -5.40 15.74
CA LEU A 193 -10.24 -6.85 15.62
C LEU A 193 -8.92 -7.55 15.98
N PRO A 194 -8.94 -8.78 16.51
CA PRO A 194 -7.72 -9.55 16.75
C PRO A 194 -7.12 -10.15 15.45
N LYS A 195 -7.72 -9.92 14.27
CA LYS A 195 -7.30 -10.52 12.99
C LYS A 195 -6.49 -9.55 12.13
N SER A 196 -5.29 -9.91 11.70
CA SER A 196 -4.59 -9.19 10.62
C SER A 196 -5.00 -9.76 9.26
N THR A 197 -5.28 -8.87 8.30
CA THR A 197 -5.66 -9.25 6.94
C THR A 197 -4.77 -8.52 5.94
N ILE A 198 -4.28 -9.23 4.92
CA ILE A 198 -3.52 -8.68 3.80
C ILE A 198 -4.20 -9.15 2.51
N ALA A 199 -4.31 -8.28 1.52
CA ALA A 199 -4.66 -8.65 0.16
C ALA A 199 -3.40 -8.60 -0.71
N SER A 200 -3.24 -9.57 -1.61
CA SER A 200 -2.22 -9.53 -2.66
C SER A 200 -2.84 -9.75 -4.02
N ALA A 201 -2.37 -8.98 -5.00
CA ALA A 201 -2.71 -9.11 -6.41
C ALA A 201 -1.49 -9.54 -7.21
N SER A 202 -1.69 -10.43 -8.16
CA SER A 202 -0.62 -10.94 -9.02
C SER A 202 -1.00 -10.88 -10.49
N GLN A 203 0.04 -10.90 -11.32
CA GLN A 203 -0.06 -11.05 -12.76
C GLN A 203 -0.67 -12.40 -13.17
N ASP A 204 -0.67 -13.41 -12.28
CA ASP A 204 -1.37 -14.69 -12.50
C ASP A 204 -2.90 -14.58 -12.55
N GLY A 205 -3.43 -13.38 -12.29
CA GLY A 205 -4.85 -13.05 -12.30
C GLY A 205 -5.59 -13.41 -11.02
N LYS A 206 -4.89 -13.87 -9.98
CA LYS A 206 -5.49 -14.18 -8.69
C LYS A 206 -5.32 -13.00 -7.73
N VAL A 207 -6.37 -12.79 -6.93
CA VAL A 207 -6.26 -12.06 -5.68
C VAL A 207 -6.34 -13.03 -4.53
N ILE A 208 -5.43 -12.90 -3.57
CA ILE A 208 -5.35 -13.79 -2.41
C ILE A 208 -5.49 -12.95 -1.15
N ILE A 209 -6.35 -13.41 -0.24
CA ILE A 209 -6.55 -12.82 1.07
C ILE A 209 -5.79 -13.67 2.08
N TRP A 210 -4.82 -13.05 2.74
CA TRP A 210 -4.03 -13.65 3.80
C TRP A 210 -4.58 -13.18 5.14
N THR A 211 -4.78 -14.12 6.06
CA THR A 211 -5.35 -13.83 7.37
C THR A 211 -4.49 -14.46 8.47
N SER A 212 -4.26 -13.70 9.55
CA SER A 212 -3.61 -14.16 10.77
C SER A 212 -4.51 -13.82 11.94
N LEU A 213 -4.92 -14.81 12.74
CA LEU A 213 -5.91 -14.64 13.81
C LEU A 213 -5.32 -14.09 15.10
N LYS A 214 -4.01 -14.29 15.32
CA LYS A 214 -3.24 -13.73 16.42
C LYS A 214 -1.82 -13.43 15.95
N GLU A 215 -1.08 -12.70 16.78
CA GLU A 215 0.35 -12.49 16.54
C GLU A 215 1.12 -13.81 16.75
N GLY A 216 1.99 -14.13 15.79
CA GLY A 216 2.75 -15.38 15.78
C GLY A 216 2.01 -16.59 15.19
N ASP A 217 0.72 -16.45 14.86
CA ASP A 217 0.00 -17.49 14.13
C ASP A 217 0.51 -17.60 12.69
N GLN A 218 0.32 -18.79 12.10
CA GLN A 218 0.57 -18.97 10.68
C GLN A 218 -0.47 -18.21 9.87
N TRP A 219 0.00 -17.54 8.82
CA TRP A 219 -0.85 -16.88 7.85
C TRP A 219 -1.57 -17.91 6.99
N ASN A 220 -2.90 -17.79 6.91
CA ASN A 220 -3.73 -18.61 6.03
C ASN A 220 -4.14 -17.81 4.80
N GLY A 221 -3.85 -18.33 3.61
CA GLY A 221 -4.21 -17.73 2.34
C GLY A 221 -5.47 -18.35 1.74
N LYS A 222 -6.41 -17.51 1.30
CA LYS A 222 -7.61 -17.90 0.57
C LYS A 222 -7.67 -17.15 -0.76
N VAL A 223 -7.86 -17.87 -1.86
CA VAL A 223 -8.07 -17.24 -3.17
C VAL A 223 -9.42 -16.53 -3.13
N LEU A 224 -9.41 -15.21 -3.33
CA LEU A 224 -10.60 -14.37 -3.44
C LEU A 224 -11.37 -14.72 -4.71
N LYS A 225 -10.67 -14.58 -5.84
CA LYS A 225 -11.15 -14.83 -7.20
C LYS A 225 -9.96 -14.96 -8.14
N ASP A 226 -10.15 -15.75 -9.17
CA ASP A 226 -9.30 -15.80 -10.35
C ASP A 226 -9.99 -14.99 -11.46
N PHE A 227 -9.41 -13.81 -11.75
CA PHE A 227 -9.90 -12.88 -12.76
C PHE A 227 -9.54 -13.30 -14.18
N LYS A 228 -8.66 -14.30 -14.36
CA LYS A 228 -8.11 -14.75 -15.65
C LYS A 228 -7.35 -13.68 -16.44
N THR A 229 -7.24 -12.49 -15.89
CA THR A 229 -6.49 -11.36 -16.42
C THR A 229 -5.60 -10.79 -15.31
N PRO A 230 -4.45 -10.17 -15.64
CA PRO A 230 -3.55 -9.62 -14.63
C PRO A 230 -4.27 -8.66 -13.68
N VAL A 231 -4.01 -8.78 -12.38
CA VAL A 231 -4.54 -7.84 -11.39
C VAL A 231 -3.42 -6.90 -10.97
N TRP A 232 -3.66 -5.59 -11.09
CA TRP A 232 -2.61 -4.58 -10.96
C TRP A 232 -2.54 -3.95 -9.58
N ARG A 233 -3.70 -3.71 -8.95
CA ARG A 233 -3.79 -2.98 -7.68
C ARG A 233 -4.85 -3.56 -6.76
N VAL A 234 -4.56 -3.50 -5.46
CA VAL A 234 -5.48 -3.83 -4.38
C VAL A 234 -5.44 -2.74 -3.32
N SER A 235 -6.61 -2.29 -2.84
CA SER A 235 -6.68 -1.25 -1.82
C SER A 235 -7.83 -1.47 -0.86
N TRP A 236 -7.53 -1.39 0.44
CA TRP A 236 -8.52 -1.51 1.49
C TRP A 236 -9.19 -0.17 1.81
N SER A 237 -10.48 -0.23 2.16
CA SER A 237 -11.16 0.89 2.80
C SER A 237 -10.50 1.24 4.13
N LEU A 238 -10.62 2.49 4.59
CA LEU A 238 -10.07 2.93 5.89
C LEU A 238 -10.60 2.09 7.08
N THR A 239 -11.78 1.50 6.93
CA THR A 239 -12.40 0.61 7.92
C THR A 239 -11.95 -0.85 7.81
N GLY A 240 -11.22 -1.22 6.77
CA GLY A 240 -10.73 -2.58 6.52
C GLY A 240 -11.78 -3.57 6.01
N ASN A 241 -13.01 -3.11 5.73
CA ASN A 241 -14.15 -3.99 5.41
C ASN A 241 -14.43 -4.16 3.92
N ILE A 242 -13.93 -3.26 3.07
CA ILE A 242 -14.12 -3.31 1.62
C ILE A 242 -12.75 -3.33 0.95
N LEU A 243 -12.58 -4.23 -0.01
CA LEU A 243 -11.39 -4.32 -0.85
C LEU A 243 -11.75 -3.88 -2.26
N ALA A 244 -11.00 -2.92 -2.80
CA ALA A 244 -11.03 -2.55 -4.21
C ALA A 244 -9.94 -3.32 -4.96
N VAL A 245 -10.28 -3.85 -6.12
CA VAL A 245 -9.39 -4.64 -6.99
C VAL A 245 -9.45 -4.05 -8.40
N ALA A 246 -8.30 -3.65 -8.94
CA ALA A 246 -8.19 -3.18 -10.33
C ALA A 246 -7.61 -4.27 -11.23
N ASP A 247 -8.39 -4.72 -12.20
CA ASP A 247 -8.00 -5.76 -13.15
C ASP A 247 -7.43 -5.20 -14.46
N GLY A 248 -6.94 -6.10 -15.33
CA GLY A 248 -6.39 -5.75 -16.64
C GLY A 248 -7.43 -5.44 -17.72
N GLU A 249 -8.73 -5.58 -17.40
CA GLU A 249 -9.85 -5.30 -18.32
C GLU A 249 -10.44 -3.90 -18.08
N ASN A 250 -9.67 -3.02 -17.43
CA ASN A 250 -10.05 -1.65 -17.04
C ASN A 250 -11.22 -1.59 -16.03
N ASN A 251 -11.52 -2.67 -15.32
CA ASN A 251 -12.58 -2.66 -14.32
C ASN A 251 -12.00 -2.52 -12.91
N VAL A 252 -12.74 -1.80 -12.05
CA VAL A 252 -12.48 -1.81 -10.61
C VAL A 252 -13.63 -2.53 -9.91
N THR A 253 -13.34 -3.67 -9.29
CA THR A 253 -14.34 -4.44 -8.54
C THR A 253 -14.20 -4.21 -7.04
N LEU A 254 -15.32 -4.07 -6.35
CA LEU A 254 -15.37 -3.94 -4.89
C LEU A 254 -15.83 -5.26 -4.26
N TRP A 255 -15.14 -5.65 -3.20
CA TRP A 255 -15.31 -6.94 -2.52
C TRP A 255 -15.54 -6.75 -1.03
N LYS A 256 -16.39 -7.57 -0.44
CA LYS A 256 -16.67 -7.57 1.00
C LYS A 256 -16.74 -9.00 1.54
N GLU A 257 -16.17 -9.21 2.73
CA GLU A 257 -16.29 -10.46 3.48
C GLU A 257 -17.70 -10.56 4.08
N ALA A 258 -18.43 -11.62 3.76
CA ALA A 258 -19.71 -11.96 4.35
C ALA A 258 -19.52 -12.66 5.71
N LEU A 259 -20.61 -12.85 6.46
CA LEU A 259 -20.58 -13.42 7.81
C LEU A 259 -20.11 -14.87 7.87
N ASP A 260 -20.19 -15.58 6.74
CA ASP A 260 -19.70 -16.95 6.55
C ASP A 260 -18.20 -17.01 6.20
N GLY A 261 -17.53 -15.86 6.05
CA GLY A 261 -16.13 -15.78 5.61
C GLY A 261 -15.94 -15.94 4.10
N GLU A 262 -17.02 -15.96 3.33
CA GLU A 262 -16.96 -15.89 1.87
C GLU A 262 -16.88 -14.45 1.38
N TRP A 263 -16.16 -14.25 0.29
CA TRP A 263 -15.99 -12.92 -0.30
C TRP A 263 -16.96 -12.73 -1.45
N GLN A 264 -17.72 -11.65 -1.38
CA GLN A 264 -18.73 -11.33 -2.39
C GLN A 264 -18.38 -10.03 -3.10
N GLN A 265 -18.55 -10.04 -4.42
CA GLN A 265 -18.45 -8.84 -5.24
C GLN A 265 -19.66 -7.96 -4.97
N VAL A 266 -19.41 -6.74 -4.49
CA VAL A 266 -20.45 -5.76 -4.15
C VAL A 266 -20.88 -4.99 -5.38
N THR A 267 -19.91 -4.51 -6.17
CA THR A 267 -20.16 -3.73 -7.39
C THR A 267 -18.92 -3.73 -8.27
N THR A 268 -19.11 -3.41 -9.55
CA THR A 268 -18.05 -3.00 -10.46
C THR A 268 -18.17 -1.49 -10.67
N VAL A 269 -17.03 -0.83 -10.84
CA VAL A 269 -16.91 0.56 -11.26
C VAL A 269 -16.22 0.54 -12.62
N ASP A 270 -16.93 1.07 -13.61
CA ASP A 270 -16.47 1.24 -14.99
C ASP A 270 -15.92 2.65 -15.21
#